data_AF-A0A6B3CUP5-F1
#
_entry.id   AF-A0A6B3CUP5-F1
#
_cell.length_a   1.000
_cell.length_b   1.000
_cell.length_c   1.000
_cell.angle_alpha   90.00
_cell.angle_beta   90.00
_cell.angle_gamma   90.00
#
_symmetry.space_group_name_H-M   'P 1'
#
loop_
_entity.id
_entity.type
_entity.pdbx_description
1 polymer ?
#
loop_
_entity_poly.entity_id
_entity_poly.type
_entity_poly.pdbx_seq_one_letter_code
_entity_poly.pdbx_strand_id
1 'polypeptide(L)' 'IKAVLGPIMRLMFRTRVEGVENIPGDGPVILAGNHLTFIDSVIMPLTCDRQVFFIGKDEYVTGKGLKGRLMAWF' A
#
# COMPACT_ATOMS: atom_id res chain seq x y z
N ILE A 1 -8.93 8.54 1.25
CA ILE A 1 -8.88 7.07 1.00
C ILE A 1 -8.81 6.29 2.31
N LYS A 2 -7.80 6.50 3.18
CA LYS A 2 -7.64 5.76 4.45
C LYS A 2 -8.90 5.72 5.34
N ALA A 3 -9.59 6.85 5.50
CA ALA A 3 -10.82 6.94 6.31
C ALA A 3 -11.99 6.07 5.82
N VAL A 4 -12.03 5.72 4.53
CA VAL A 4 -13.11 4.90 3.94
C VAL A 4 -12.64 3.47 3.71
N LEU A 5 -11.43 3.28 3.15
CA LEU A 5 -10.88 1.97 2.83
C LEU A 5 -10.38 1.23 4.08
N GLY A 6 -9.89 1.94 5.10
CA GLY A 6 -9.39 1.35 6.34
C GLY A 6 -10.43 0.52 7.09
N PRO A 7 -11.64 1.06 7.37
CA PRO A 7 -12.73 0.29 7.98
C PRO A 7 -13.15 -0.94 7.16
N ILE A 8 -13.24 -0.81 5.83
CA ILE A 8 -13.58 -1.91 4.93
C ILE A 8 -12.53 -3.02 5.02
N MET A 9 -11.24 -2.66 4.96
CA MET A 9 -10.14 -3.62 5.07
C MET A 9 -10.12 -4.32 6.43
N ARG A 10 -10.36 -3.59 7.52
CA ARG A 10 -10.50 -4.18 8.87
C ARG A 10 -11.65 -5.17 8.94
N LEU A 11 -12.78 -4.88 8.29
CA LEU A 11 -13.93 -5.78 8.26
C LEU A 11 -13.67 -7.03 7.43
N MET A 12 -13.09 -6.88 6.23
CA MET A 12 -12.86 -7.98 5.29
C MET A 12 -11.69 -8.89 5.71
N PHE A 13 -10.58 -8.29 6.14
CA PHE A 13 -9.32 -9.01 6.38
C PHE A 13 -8.97 -9.17 7.85
N ARG A 14 -9.74 -8.54 8.77
CA ARG A 14 -9.47 -8.54 10.22
C ARG A 14 -8.02 -8.18 10.55
N THR A 15 -7.49 -7.21 9.80
CA THR A 15 -6.08 -6.79 9.89
C THR A 15 -5.73 -6.39 11.33
N ARG A 16 -4.73 -7.07 11.90
CA ARG A 16 -4.09 -6.66 13.16
C ARG A 16 -2.82 -5.91 12.82
N VAL A 17 -2.61 -4.78 13.48
CA VAL A 17 -1.45 -3.92 13.27
C VAL A 17 -0.83 -3.68 14.63
N GLU A 18 0.45 -4.00 14.76
CA GLU A 18 1.23 -3.87 15.99
C GLU A 18 2.55 -3.20 15.65
N GLY A 19 3.02 -2.28 16.50
CA GLY A 19 4.33 -1.65 16.35
C GLY A 19 4.47 -0.70 15.17
N VAL A 20 3.37 -0.18 14.62
CA VAL A 20 3.40 0.79 13.51
C VAL A 20 4.05 2.11 13.91
N GLU A 21 3.93 2.46 15.19
CA GLU A 21 4.57 3.61 15.83
C GLU A 21 6.11 3.55 15.82
N ASN A 22 6.69 2.37 15.57
CA ASN A 22 8.14 2.22 15.43
C ASN A 22 8.66 2.68 14.06
N ILE A 23 7.76 2.98 13.10
CA ILE A 23 8.15 3.49 11.78
C ILE A 23 8.47 4.98 11.91
N PRO A 24 9.70 5.41 11.56
CA PRO A 24 10.06 6.83 11.60
C PRO A 24 9.10 7.69 10.76
N GLY A 25 8.56 8.74 11.38
CA GLY A 25 7.61 9.66 10.77
C GLY A 25 8.25 10.53 9.68
N ASP A 26 9.55 10.77 9.78
CA ASP A 26 10.36 11.52 8.84
C ASP A 26 11.65 10.76 8.47
N GLY A 27 12.34 11.29 7.45
CA GLY A 27 13.57 10.70 6.94
C GLY A 27 13.40 9.46 6.04
N PRO A 28 14.52 9.02 5.44
CA PRO A 28 14.55 7.86 4.55
C PRO A 28 14.40 6.55 5.35
N VAL A 29 13.48 5.69 4.92
CA VAL A 29 13.23 4.37 5.52
C VAL A 29 13.02 3.36 4.40
N ILE A 30 13.58 2.16 4.54
CA ILE A 30 13.24 1.01 3.73
C ILE A 30 12.36 0.09 4.58
N LEU A 31 11.12 -0.11 4.17
CA LEU A 31 10.22 -1.09 4.78
C LEU A 31 10.45 -2.44 4.09
N ALA A 32 11.12 -3.35 4.78
CA ALA A 32 11.37 -4.71 4.31
C ALA A 32 10.40 -5.68 4.99
N GLY A 33 9.39 -6.14 4.25
CA GLY A 33 8.39 -7.09 4.71
C GLY A 33 8.35 -8.36 3.85
N ASN A 34 7.68 -9.39 4.36
CA ASN A 34 7.31 -10.54 3.54
C ASN A 34 6.28 -10.10 2.48
N HIS A 35 6.40 -10.63 1.25
CA HIS A 35 5.47 -10.35 0.16
C HIS A 35 4.73 -11.63 -0.24
N LEU A 36 3.50 -11.78 0.23
CA LEU A 36 2.68 -12.96 -0.01
C LEU A 36 1.73 -12.76 -1.18
N THR A 37 1.15 -11.57 -1.31
CA THR A 37 0.15 -11.31 -2.35
C THR A 37 0.14 -9.84 -2.76
N PHE A 38 -0.49 -9.53 -3.89
CA PHE A 38 -0.72 -8.16 -4.33
C PHE A 38 -1.39 -7.26 -3.27
N ILE A 39 -2.18 -7.83 -2.35
CA ILE A 39 -2.89 -7.02 -1.35
C ILE A 39 -1.96 -6.33 -0.36
N ASP A 40 -0.71 -6.79 -0.23
CA ASP A 40 0.30 -6.17 0.62
C ASP A 40 0.52 -4.70 0.23
N SER A 41 0.45 -4.41 -1.08
CA SER A 41 0.56 -3.07 -1.65
C SER A 41 -0.65 -2.17 -1.35
N VAL A 42 -1.74 -2.73 -0.82
CA VAL A 42 -2.93 -1.98 -0.40
C VAL A 42 -2.98 -1.85 1.12
N ILE A 43 -2.72 -2.94 1.85
CA ILE A 43 -2.80 -2.94 3.31
C ILE A 43 -1.72 -2.04 3.91
N MET A 44 -0.47 -2.15 3.46
CA MET A 44 0.63 -1.40 4.07
C MET A 44 0.48 0.12 3.98
N PRO A 45 0.16 0.72 2.83
CA PRO A 45 -0.09 2.16 2.76
C PRO A 45 -1.29 2.62 3.59
N LEU A 46 -2.28 1.76 3.81
CA LEU A 46 -3.46 2.08 4.62
C LEU A 46 -3.17 2.02 6.13
N THR A 47 -2.26 1.15 6.56
CA THR A 47 -1.92 0.96 7.98
C THR A 47 -0.76 1.83 8.44
N CYS A 48 0.20 2.16 7.58
CA CYS A 48 1.25 3.12 7.88
C CYS A 48 0.73 4.55 7.85
N ASP A 49 1.21 5.40 8.74
CA ASP A 49 0.86 6.83 8.72
C ASP A 49 1.52 7.56 7.55
N ARG A 50 2.78 7.23 7.24
CA ARG A 50 3.53 7.79 6.10
C ARG A 50 3.10 7.19 4.76
N GLN A 51 3.42 7.90 3.68
CA GLN A 51 3.31 7.37 2.33
C GLN A 51 4.36 6.26 2.11
N VAL A 52 3.89 5.13 1.60
CA VAL A 52 4.71 3.95 1.27
C VAL A 52 4.78 3.82 -0.24
N PHE A 53 5.99 3.70 -0.78
CA PHE A 53 6.24 3.45 -2.19
C PHE A 53 6.72 2.02 -2.37
N PHE A 54 6.16 1.32 -3.36
CA PHE A 54 6.58 -0.03 -3.73
C PHE A 54 7.40 0.00 -5.02
N ILE A 55 8.32 -0.94 -5.13
CA ILE A 55 9.00 -1.20 -6.39
C ILE A 55 8.01 -1.96 -7.28
N GLY A 56 7.51 -1.27 -8.30
CA GLY A 56 6.55 -1.81 -9.26
C GLY A 56 7.23 -2.30 -10.54
N LYS A 57 6.53 -3.15 -11.27
CA LYS A 57 6.87 -3.50 -12.66
C LYS A 57 6.52 -2.35 -13.60
N ASP A 58 7.32 -2.15 -14.65
CA ASP A 58 7.10 -1.09 -15.65
C ASP A 58 5.72 -1.19 -16.32
N GLU A 59 5.23 -2.42 -16.52
CA GLU A 59 3.94 -2.68 -17.15
C GLU A 59 2.74 -2.10 -16.38
N TYR A 60 2.90 -1.80 -15.09
CA TYR A 60 1.86 -1.12 -14.31
C TYR A 60 1.69 0.35 -14.72
N VAL A 61 2.72 0.95 -15.29
CA VAL A 61 2.75 2.37 -15.66
C VAL A 61 2.67 2.57 -17.18
N THR A 62 3.20 1.63 -17.96
CA THR A 62 3.23 1.69 -19.44
C THR A 62 2.04 1.02 -20.12
N GLY A 63 1.11 0.47 -19.34
CA GLY A 63 -0.13 -0.13 -19.87
C GLY A 63 -0.94 0.84 -20.74
N LYS A 64 -1.45 0.35 -21.88
CA LYS A 64 -2.26 1.14 -22.82
C LYS A 64 -3.75 1.12 -22.48
N GLY A 65 -4.47 2.11 -22.99
CA GLY A 65 -5.93 2.22 -22.84
C GLY A 65 -6.37 2.71 -21.46
N LEU A 66 -7.69 2.76 -21.22
CA LEU A 66 -8.25 3.28 -19.97
C LEU A 66 -7.80 2.46 -18.75
N LYS A 67 -7.76 1.13 -18.88
CA LYS A 67 -7.28 0.23 -17.82
C LYS A 67 -5.83 0.52 -17.43
N GLY A 68 -4.95 0.69 -18.41
CA GLY A 68 -3.54 1.02 -18.16
C GLY A 68 -3.39 2.38 -17.48
N ARG A 69 -4.14 3.39 -17.93
CA ARG A 69 -4.15 4.73 -17.30
C ARG A 69 -4.67 4.71 -15.87
N LEU A 70 -5.71 3.93 -15.59
CA LEU A 70 -6.22 3.73 -14.22
C LEU A 70 -5.18 3.04 -13.33
N MET A 71 -4.47 2.05 -13.88
CA MET A 71 -3.44 1.33 -13.14
C MET A 71 -2.20 2.20 -12.87
N ALA A 72 -1.82 3.08 -13.79
CA ALA A 72 -0.73 4.02 -13.62
C ALA A 72 -1.05 5.18 -12.64
N TRP A 73 -2.34 5.45 -12.40
CA TRP A 73 -2.78 6.45 -11.43
C TRP A 73 -2.73 5.95 -9.98
N PHE A 74 -2.88 4.63 -9.79
CA PHE A 74 -2.89 3.99 -8.47
C PHE A 74 -1.48 3.74 -7.96
#